data_AF-A0A963B831-F1
#
_entry.id   AF-A0A963B831-F1
#
_cell.length_a   1.000
_cell.length_b   1.000
_cell.length_c   1.000
_cell.angle_alpha   90.00
_cell.angle_beta   90.00
_cell.angle_gamma   90.00
#
_symmetry.space_group_name_H-M   'P 1'
#
loop_
_entity.id
_entity.type
_entity.pdbx_description
1 polymer ?
#
loop_
_entity_poly.entity_id
_entity_poly.type
_entity_poly.pdbx_seq_one_letter_code
_entity_poly.pdbx_strand_id
1 'polypeptide(L)'
;MFAATPALADSDAERETLARLIHELQALEPLIRSAESQANPDVRVRFRYDWLRQDLARVRLGIQEHIDAPRAEPRTFPPLRGDYRR
;
A
#
# COMPACT_ATOMS: atom_id res chain seq x y z
N MET A 1 -24.84 -4.94 -21.97
CA MET A 1 -24.52 -5.47 -20.63
C MET A 1 -23.02 -5.67 -20.59
N PHE A 2 -22.26 -4.70 -20.06
CA PHE A 2 -20.80 -4.83 -19.95
C PHE A 2 -20.51 -5.55 -18.64
N ALA A 3 -20.13 -6.82 -18.73
CA ALA A 3 -19.64 -7.57 -17.59
C ALA A 3 -18.26 -7.01 -17.22
N ALA A 4 -18.16 -6.39 -16.04
CA ALA A 4 -16.87 -6.13 -15.43
C ALA A 4 -16.17 -7.47 -15.23
N THR A 5 -15.00 -7.64 -15.83
CA THR A 5 -14.19 -8.85 -15.71
C THR A 5 -13.76 -8.97 -14.24
N PRO A 6 -14.15 -10.05 -13.52
CA PRO A 6 -13.90 -10.18 -12.09
C PRO A 6 -12.41 -10.10 -11.74
N ALA A 7 -11.52 -10.54 -12.63
CA ALA A 7 -10.07 -10.47 -12.46
C ALA A 7 -9.50 -9.04 -12.38
N LEU A 8 -10.13 -8.07 -13.06
CA LEU A 8 -9.68 -6.67 -13.00
C LEU A 8 -10.10 -6.00 -11.69
N ALA A 9 -11.33 -6.28 -11.24
CA ALA A 9 -11.83 -5.79 -9.95
C ALA A 9 -11.02 -6.36 -8.77
N ASP A 10 -10.59 -7.61 -8.87
CA ASP A 10 -9.73 -8.25 -7.86
C ASP A 10 -8.35 -7.57 -7.78
N SER A 11 -7.74 -7.26 -8.94
CA SER A 11 -6.44 -6.55 -8.99
C SER A 11 -6.51 -5.09 -8.49
N ASP A 12 -7.63 -4.40 -8.71
CA ASP A 12 -7.84 -3.05 -8.19
C ASP A 12 -8.12 -3.09 -6.67
N ALA A 13 -8.90 -4.06 -6.19
CA ALA A 13 -9.14 -4.26 -4.75
C ALA A 13 -7.86 -4.65 -4.00
N GLU A 14 -7.00 -5.48 -4.60
CA GLU A 14 -5.67 -5.81 -4.09
C GLU A 14 -4.81 -4.54 -3.95
N ARG A 15 -4.73 -3.72 -5.00
CA ARG A 15 -3.97 -2.46 -4.97
C ARG A 15 -4.49 -1.47 -3.93
N GLU A 16 -5.80 -1.34 -3.78
CA GLU A 16 -6.40 -0.51 -2.72
C GLU A 16 -6.02 -1.02 -1.32
N THR A 17 -6.00 -2.34 -1.13
CA THR A 17 -5.60 -2.97 0.13
C THR A 17 -4.11 -2.72 0.41
N LEU A 18 -3.25 -2.85 -0.59
CA LEU A 18 -1.81 -2.59 -0.49
C LEU A 18 -1.51 -1.09 -0.24
N ALA A 19 -2.25 -0.18 -0.88
CA ALA A 19 -2.12 1.25 -0.62
C ALA A 19 -2.54 1.60 0.81
N ARG A 20 -3.61 0.98 1.32
CA ARG A 20 -3.99 1.10 2.73
C ARG A 20 -2.91 0.56 3.65
N LEU A 21 -2.31 -0.59 3.32
CA LEU A 21 -1.20 -1.16 4.10
C LEU A 21 -0.02 -0.19 4.19
N ILE A 22 0.36 0.47 3.09
CA ILE A 22 1.41 1.51 3.10
C ILE A 22 1.05 2.65 4.06
N HIS A 23 -0.19 3.13 4.01
CA HIS A 23 -0.65 4.21 4.88
C HIS A 23 -0.60 3.80 6.38
N GLU A 24 -1.05 2.60 6.70
CA GLU A 24 -0.97 2.07 8.07
C GLU A 24 0.49 1.96 8.56
N LEU A 25 1.40 1.47 7.71
CA LEU A 25 2.83 1.39 8.05
C LEU A 25 3.42 2.79 8.32
N GLN A 26 2.98 3.83 7.59
CA GLN A 26 3.39 5.21 7.86
C GLN A 26 2.81 5.74 9.17
N ALA A 27 1.59 5.33 9.53
CA ALA A 27 0.96 5.69 10.80
C ALA A 27 1.65 5.07 12.03
N LEU A 28 2.48 4.04 11.85
CA LEU A 28 3.30 3.46 12.92
C LEU A 28 4.51 4.33 13.31
N GLU A 29 4.96 5.22 12.43
CA GLU A 29 6.13 6.08 12.67
C GLU A 29 6.04 6.90 13.99
N PRO A 30 4.94 7.62 14.30
CA PRO A 30 4.81 8.30 15.60
C PRO A 30 4.81 7.34 16.80
N LEU A 31 4.29 6.10 16.65
CA LEU A 31 4.31 5.11 17.73
C LEU A 31 5.73 4.63 18.02
N ILE A 32 6.53 4.44 16.97
CA ILE A 32 7.95 4.06 17.07
C ILE A 32 8.73 5.16 17.79
N ARG A 33 8.52 6.43 17.42
CA ARG A 33 9.17 7.57 18.10
C ARG A 33 8.77 7.67 19.58
N SER A 34 7.48 7.46 19.88
CA SER A 34 7.00 7.46 21.26
C SER A 34 7.64 6.34 22.08
N ALA A 35 7.71 5.12 21.52
CA ALA A 35 8.36 3.98 22.16
C ALA A 35 9.86 4.21 22.38
N GLU A 36 10.56 4.80 21.40
CA GLU A 36 11.98 5.15 21.51
C GLU A 36 12.21 6.20 22.61
N SER A 37 11.34 7.20 22.72
CA SER A 37 11.46 8.23 23.78
C SER A 37 11.23 7.67 25.19
N GLN A 38 10.46 6.59 25.32
CA GLN A 38 10.19 5.91 26.58
C GLN A 38 11.20 4.81 26.89
N ALA A 39 12.10 4.48 25.95
CA ALA A 39 13.07 3.41 26.13
C ALA A 39 14.09 3.78 27.21
N ASN A 40 14.35 2.86 28.13
CA ASN A 40 15.32 3.06 29.20
C ASN A 40 16.76 3.04 28.61
N PRO A 41 17.56 4.11 28.76
CA PRO A 41 18.93 4.14 28.23
C PRO A 41 19.88 3.18 28.98
N ASP A 42 19.58 2.78 30.21
CA ASP A 42 20.49 2.02 31.08
C ASP A 42 20.42 0.50 30.87
N VAL A 43 19.58 0.02 29.96
CA VAL A 43 19.50 -1.41 29.64
C VAL A 43 20.69 -1.86 28.80
N ARG A 44 21.27 -3.01 29.17
CA ARG A 44 22.44 -3.61 28.49
C ARG A 44 22.16 -4.01 27.04
N VAL A 45 20.94 -4.43 26.74
CA VAL A 45 20.49 -4.77 25.38
C VAL A 45 19.41 -3.78 24.97
N ARG A 46 19.74 -2.90 24.03
CA ARG A 46 18.82 -1.88 23.52
C ARG A 46 18.11 -2.36 22.27
N PHE A 47 16.81 -2.09 22.18
CA PHE A 47 16.05 -2.28 20.95
C PHE A 47 16.56 -1.31 19.87
N ARG A 48 16.78 -1.82 18.64
CA ARG A 48 17.36 -1.03 17.54
C ARG A 48 16.25 -0.39 16.71
N TYR A 49 15.71 0.73 17.20
CA TYR A 49 14.64 1.46 16.51
C TYR A 49 15.04 1.90 15.08
N ASP A 50 16.31 2.19 14.83
CA ASP A 50 16.80 2.53 13.49
C ASP A 50 16.66 1.36 12.51
N TRP A 51 16.92 0.12 12.97
CA TRP A 51 16.75 -1.07 12.13
C TRP A 51 15.27 -1.32 11.84
N LEU A 52 14.40 -1.18 12.84
CA LEU A 52 12.96 -1.27 12.64
C LEU A 52 12.48 -0.25 11.59
N ARG A 53 12.92 1.01 11.68
CA ARG A 53 12.57 2.06 10.70
C ARG A 53 13.06 1.71 9.29
N GLN A 54 14.28 1.20 9.16
CA GLN A 54 14.84 0.75 7.87
C GLN A 54 14.05 -0.42 7.27
N ASP A 55 13.64 -1.38 8.09
CA ASP A 55 12.86 -2.53 7.64
C ASP A 55 11.46 -2.11 7.19
N LEU A 56 10.77 -1.25 7.94
CA LEU A 56 9.47 -0.71 7.55
C LEU A 56 9.57 0.12 6.26
N ALA A 57 10.64 0.90 6.10
CA ALA A 57 10.88 1.64 4.86
C ALA A 57 11.09 0.71 3.67
N ARG A 58 11.83 -0.40 3.84
CA ARG A 58 12.02 -1.42 2.79
C ARG A 58 10.73 -2.13 2.42
N VAL A 59 9.92 -2.52 3.41
CA VAL A 59 8.61 -3.14 3.17
C VAL A 59 7.70 -2.18 2.41
N ARG A 60 7.62 -0.92 2.85
CA ARG A 60 6.83 0.11 2.17
C ARG A 60 7.27 0.30 0.73
N LEU A 61 8.58 0.37 0.49
CA LEU A 61 9.13 0.52 -0.85
C LEU A 61 8.77 -0.67 -1.75
N GLY A 62 8.93 -1.91 -1.26
CA GLY A 62 8.59 -3.10 -2.04
C GLY A 62 7.11 -3.18 -2.40
N ILE A 63 6.22 -2.76 -1.49
CA ILE A 63 4.77 -2.68 -1.79
C ILE A 63 4.50 -1.57 -2.82
N GLN A 64 5.14 -0.41 -2.68
CA GLN A 64 4.98 0.71 -3.61
C GLN A 64 5.46 0.34 -5.02
N GLU A 65 6.62 -0.29 -5.14
CA GLU A 65 7.13 -0.80 -6.42
C GLU A 65 6.20 -1.84 -7.06
N HIS A 66 5.56 -2.68 -6.24
CA HIS A 66 4.56 -3.64 -6.73
C HIS A 66 3.29 -2.95 -7.26
N ILE A 67 2.83 -1.90 -6.58
CA ILE A 67 1.70 -1.07 -7.06
C ILE A 67 2.10 -0.31 -8.33
N ASP A 68 3.31 0.23 -8.39
CA ASP A 68 3.78 1.06 -9.52
C ASP A 68 4.16 0.24 -10.76
N ALA A 69 4.37 -1.08 -10.60
CA ALA A 69 4.63 -1.98 -11.71
C ALA A 69 3.55 -1.81 -12.81
N PRO A 70 3.96 -1.51 -14.06
CA PRO A 70 3.03 -1.20 -15.13
C PRO A 70 2.08 -2.37 -15.39
N ARG A 71 0.79 -2.07 -15.42
CA ARG A 71 -0.27 -3.01 -15.77
C ARG A 71 0.03 -3.59 -17.15
N ALA A 72 0.26 -4.90 -17.24
CA ALA A 72 0.49 -5.61 -18.49
C ALA A 72 -0.76 -5.70 -19.39
N GLU A 73 -1.89 -5.09 -19.04
CA GLU A 73 -3.08 -5.11 -19.89
C GLU A 73 -3.73 -3.76 -20.15
N PRO A 74 -4.12 -3.49 -21.42
CA PRO A 74 -4.58 -2.18 -21.85
C PRO A 74 -5.98 -1.88 -21.32
N ARG A 75 -6.18 -0.63 -20.91
CA ARG A 75 -7.50 -0.05 -20.69
C ARG A 75 -8.31 -0.16 -21.99
N THR A 76 -9.22 -1.12 -22.08
CA THR A 76 -10.25 -1.11 -23.14
C THR A 76 -11.57 -0.71 -22.51
N PHE A 77 -11.81 0.60 -22.47
CA PHE A 77 -13.16 1.10 -22.28
C PHE A 77 -13.87 1.01 -23.64
N PRO A 78 -14.93 0.19 -23.80
CA PRO A 78 -15.75 0.27 -25.00
C PRO A 78 -16.45 1.63 -25.03
N PRO A 79 -16.58 2.29 -26.21
CA PRO A 79 -17.25 3.58 -26.30
C PRO A 79 -18.71 3.43 -25.85
N LEU A 80 -19.12 4.30 -24.93
CA LEU A 80 -20.52 4.46 -24.55
C LEU A 80 -21.32 4.81 -25.81
N ARG A 81 -22.02 3.82 -26.39
CA ARG A 81 -22.99 4.07 -27.46
C ARG A 81 -24.14 4.88 -26.87
N GLY A 82 -24.13 6.18 -27.14
CA GLY A 82 -25.26 7.05 -26.89
C GLY A 82 -26.45 6.58 -27.71
N ASP A 83 -27.52 6.17 -27.02
CA ASP A 83 -28.91 6.22 -27.45
C ASP A 83 -29.78 5.63 -26.32
N TYR A 84 -30.05 6.44 -25.30
CA TYR A 84 -30.96 6.06 -24.20
C TYR A 84 -32.14 7.02 -24.04
N ARG A 85 -32.46 7.79 -25.08
CA ARG A 85 -33.68 8.59 -25.12
C ARG A 85 -34.35 8.42 -26.48
N ARG A 86 -35.29 7.48 -26.54
CA ARG A 86 -36.48 7.64 -27.37
C ARG A 86 -37.66 7.74 -26.42
#